data_AF-A0AAD5HHE4-F1
#
_entry.id   AF-A0AAD5HHE4-F1
#
_cell.length_a   1.000
_cell.length_b   1.000
_cell.length_c   1.000
_cell.angle_alpha   90.00
_cell.angle_beta   90.00
_cell.angle_gamma   90.00
#
_symmetry.space_group_name_H-M   'P 1'
#
loop_
_entity.id
_entity.type
_entity.pdbx_description
1 polymer ?
#
loop_
_entity_poly.entity_id
_entity_poly.type
_entity_poly.pdbx_seq_one_letter_code
_entity_poly.pdbx_strand_id
1 'polypeptide(L)'
;MATVAARSLKFSYKQLRSFATEAVISGRSSNATHSFPYSPAMTRTALPPPIIPFACTQGKEYFREAMDHGTAEGFFGLMGNFSSNVLPQHGGQASLSMVLNSLEIDPKRTWKGAWRWYSTDLLQACSSPNQIQTRGITFTEFACLARNHCQVTEHKPSSTAYSTFLSHLTETTSSAESHMVVSFSRKALGQTSLKAKTGFAPIGGYNPLQNKVLLMDSSRSEYPCVWVDAALLYRAMAEVDPLLQSERGYFLLAQGQQLETRCTCPKKF
;
A
#
# COMPACT_ATOMS: atom_id res chain seq x y z
N MET A 1 24.98 20.82 47.34
CA MET A 1 23.81 21.70 47.13
C MET A 1 24.05 22.55 45.90
N ALA A 2 23.30 22.31 44.81
CA ALA A 2 23.16 23.24 43.70
C ALA A 2 21.83 22.93 43.00
N THR A 3 20.82 23.76 43.25
CA THR A 3 19.45 23.63 42.76
C THR A 3 19.38 24.23 41.36
N VAL A 4 19.07 23.42 40.33
CA VAL A 4 18.81 23.93 38.96
C VAL A 4 17.34 24.33 38.86
N ALA A 5 17.09 25.64 38.78
CA ALA A 5 15.76 26.19 38.57
C ALA A 5 15.35 26.07 37.09
N ALA A 6 14.30 25.30 36.80
CA ALA A 6 13.67 25.25 35.49
C ALA A 6 12.90 26.56 35.24
N ARG A 7 13.37 27.40 34.31
CA ARG A 7 12.60 28.56 33.81
C ARG A 7 11.65 28.09 32.71
N SER A 8 10.35 28.15 32.99
CA SER A 8 9.28 27.96 32.01
C SER A 8 9.25 29.15 31.03
N LEU A 9 9.56 28.92 29.76
CA LEU A 9 9.37 29.92 28.70
C LEU A 9 7.93 29.80 28.17
N LYS A 10 7.03 30.65 28.67
CA LYS A 10 5.71 30.86 28.07
C LYS A 10 5.86 31.83 26.89
N PHE A 11 5.86 31.31 25.67
CA PHE A 11 5.75 32.15 24.47
C PHE A 11 4.29 32.50 24.19
N SER A 12 3.99 33.80 24.17
CA SER A 12 2.68 34.33 23.78
C SER A 12 2.53 34.28 22.25
N TYR A 13 1.37 33.85 21.77
CA TYR A 13 0.99 33.69 20.36
C TYR A 13 1.20 34.97 19.51
N LYS A 14 1.32 36.15 20.14
CA LYS A 14 1.59 37.42 19.47
C LYS A 14 3.06 37.64 19.08
N GLN A 15 4.03 37.01 19.76
CA GLN A 15 5.46 37.19 19.47
C GLN A 15 5.94 36.37 18.25
N LEU A 16 5.21 35.33 17.86
CA LEU A 16 5.56 34.53 16.67
C LEU A 16 5.21 35.24 15.33
N ARG A 17 4.36 36.27 15.35
CA ARG A 17 3.97 37.01 14.14
C ARG A 17 4.93 38.11 13.72
N SER A 18 5.80 38.62 14.60
CA SER A 18 6.71 39.72 14.25
C SER A 18 8.00 39.26 13.56
N PHE A 19 8.35 37.98 13.62
CA PHE A 19 9.55 37.44 12.97
C PHE A 19 9.35 37.09 11.49
N ALA A 20 8.12 37.20 10.96
CA ALA A 20 7.79 36.80 9.59
C ALA A 20 7.60 37.99 8.62
N THR A 21 7.84 39.24 9.04
CA THR A 21 7.48 40.43 8.24
C THR A 21 8.61 41.44 7.97
N GLU A 22 9.89 41.09 8.16
CA GLU A 22 11.01 42.01 7.89
C GLU A 22 12.12 41.42 7.01
N ALA A 23 11.76 40.79 5.89
CA ALA A 23 12.76 40.39 4.91
C ALA A 23 12.28 40.46 3.45
N VAL A 24 11.56 41.52 3.04
CA VAL A 24 11.35 41.79 1.61
C VAL A 24 11.20 43.29 1.34
N ILE A 25 12.25 44.11 1.47
CA ILE A 25 12.35 45.39 0.75
C ILE A 25 13.83 45.71 0.46
N SER A 26 14.36 45.27 -0.68
CA SER A 26 15.24 46.06 -1.57
C SER A 26 15.82 45.18 -2.68
N GLY A 27 15.28 45.28 -3.89
CA GLY A 27 15.85 44.62 -5.08
C GLY A 27 15.06 44.98 -6.33
N ARG A 28 15.66 45.79 -7.20
CA ARG A 28 15.08 46.35 -8.42
C ARG A 28 14.60 45.28 -9.41
N SER A 29 13.39 45.54 -9.93
CA SER A 29 12.80 45.16 -11.22
C SER A 29 13.55 44.17 -12.13
N SER A 30 12.92 43.01 -12.32
CA SER A 30 12.68 42.45 -13.64
C SER A 30 11.26 41.87 -13.66
N ASN A 31 10.34 42.54 -14.37
CA ASN A 31 8.98 42.05 -14.62
C ASN A 31 9.04 40.79 -15.51
N ALA A 32 9.23 39.63 -14.90
CA ALA A 32 8.87 38.35 -15.47
C ALA A 32 7.81 37.75 -14.54
N THR A 33 6.55 37.95 -14.88
CA THR A 33 5.45 37.17 -14.30
C THR A 33 5.58 35.73 -14.81
N HIS A 34 6.45 34.96 -14.18
CA HIS A 34 6.41 33.51 -14.27
C HIS A 34 5.17 33.05 -13.51
N SER A 35 4.03 33.02 -14.21
CA SER A 35 2.89 32.21 -13.79
C SER A 35 3.34 30.76 -13.84
N PHE A 36 3.73 30.20 -12.69
CA PHE A 36 3.78 28.75 -12.56
C PHE A 36 2.35 28.25 -12.83
N PRO A 37 2.13 27.40 -13.85
CA PRO A 37 0.79 26.88 -14.11
C PRO A 37 0.37 26.10 -12.86
N TYR A 38 -0.63 26.62 -12.14
CA TYR A 38 -1.24 25.95 -11.02
C TYR A 38 -1.93 24.70 -11.56
N SER A 39 -1.25 23.55 -11.46
CA SER A 39 -1.88 22.28 -11.79
C SER A 39 -3.05 22.09 -10.84
N PRO A 40 -4.27 21.77 -11.33
CA PRO A 40 -5.42 21.59 -10.46
C PRO A 40 -5.11 20.53 -9.40
N ALA A 41 -5.40 20.85 -8.14
CA ALA A 41 -5.23 19.92 -7.04
C ALA A 41 -6.08 18.67 -7.30
N MET A 42 -5.46 17.50 -7.29
CA MET A 42 -6.15 16.23 -7.55
C MET A 42 -6.87 15.79 -6.26
N THR A 43 -8.19 15.71 -6.29
CA THR A 43 -9.02 15.20 -5.19
C THR A 43 -9.19 13.68 -5.31
N ARG A 44 -9.60 13.02 -4.22
CA ARG A 44 -9.89 11.58 -4.23
C ARG A 44 -10.95 11.23 -5.27
N THR A 45 -10.75 10.13 -5.98
CA THR A 45 -11.69 9.64 -6.98
C THR A 45 -12.97 9.18 -6.30
N ALA A 46 -14.13 9.50 -6.88
CA ALA A 46 -15.40 8.94 -6.45
C ALA A 46 -15.39 7.42 -6.61
N LEU A 47 -15.79 6.68 -5.57
CA LEU A 47 -15.83 5.22 -5.61
C LEU A 47 -17.14 4.79 -6.28
N PRO A 48 -17.09 3.94 -7.32
CA PRO A 48 -18.30 3.41 -7.93
C PRO A 48 -18.98 2.41 -6.99
N PRO A 49 -20.32 2.37 -6.92
CA PRO A 49 -21.03 1.24 -6.34
C PRO A 49 -20.59 -0.08 -7.03
N PRO A 50 -20.48 -1.21 -6.33
CA PRO A 50 -20.85 -1.46 -4.92
C PRO A 50 -19.71 -1.27 -3.90
N ILE A 51 -18.67 -0.47 -4.22
CA ILE A 51 -17.51 -0.30 -3.32
C ILE A 51 -17.89 0.55 -2.10
N ILE A 52 -17.67 -0.01 -0.90
CA ILE A 52 -18.05 0.63 0.37
C ILE A 52 -16.80 1.17 1.06
N PRO A 53 -16.70 2.49 1.35
CA PRO A 53 -15.58 3.05 2.09
C PRO A 53 -15.44 2.42 3.49
N PHE A 54 -14.22 2.07 3.90
CA PHE A 54 -13.95 1.52 5.24
C PHE A 54 -14.49 2.41 6.37
N ALA A 55 -14.37 3.73 6.21
CA ALA A 55 -14.71 4.70 7.25
C ALA A 55 -16.19 5.07 7.33
N CYS A 56 -17.06 4.60 6.42
CA CYS A 56 -18.50 4.88 6.51
C CYS A 56 -19.18 3.98 7.55
N THR A 57 -20.44 4.26 7.90
CA THR A 57 -21.20 3.50 8.90
C THR A 57 -21.24 2.01 8.56
N GLN A 58 -21.61 1.67 7.32
CA GLN A 58 -21.66 0.30 6.82
C GLN A 58 -20.28 -0.37 6.77
N GLY A 59 -19.23 0.36 6.39
CA GLY A 59 -17.86 -0.18 6.40
C GLY A 59 -17.35 -0.50 7.81
N LYS A 60 -17.75 0.29 8.81
CA LYS A 60 -17.47 0.01 10.23
C LYS A 60 -18.28 -1.18 10.75
N GLU A 61 -19.52 -1.35 10.30
CA GLU A 61 -20.32 -2.55 10.61
C GLU A 61 -19.66 -3.81 10.07
N TYR A 62 -19.22 -3.79 8.80
CA TYR A 62 -18.51 -4.93 8.22
C TYR A 62 -17.22 -5.28 8.97
N PHE A 63 -16.50 -4.26 9.45
CA PHE A 63 -15.31 -4.48 10.26
C PHE A 63 -15.63 -5.08 11.63
N ARG A 64 -16.69 -4.60 12.31
CA ARG A 64 -17.14 -5.17 13.59
C ARG A 64 -17.53 -6.64 13.43
N GLU A 65 -18.34 -6.96 12.41
CA GLU A 65 -18.73 -8.34 12.12
C GLU A 65 -17.52 -9.24 11.83
N ALA A 66 -16.53 -8.75 11.05
CA ALA A 66 -15.30 -9.50 10.78
C ALA A 66 -14.45 -9.71 12.04
N MET A 67 -14.36 -8.69 12.92
CA MET A 67 -13.70 -8.81 14.23
C MET A 67 -14.40 -9.84 15.12
N ASP A 68 -15.73 -9.79 15.20
CA ASP A 68 -16.52 -10.75 16.00
C ASP A 68 -16.38 -12.19 15.46
N HIS A 69 -16.09 -12.35 14.16
CA HIS A 69 -15.81 -13.64 13.52
C HIS A 69 -14.33 -14.04 13.54
N GLY A 70 -13.44 -13.22 14.11
CA GLY A 70 -11.99 -13.48 14.14
C GLY A 70 -11.34 -13.48 12.76
N THR A 71 -11.88 -12.76 11.77
CA THR A 71 -11.39 -12.69 10.38
C THR A 71 -10.90 -11.28 10.04
N ALA A 72 -10.34 -10.58 11.02
CA ALA A 72 -9.74 -9.25 10.89
C ALA A 72 -8.46 -9.05 11.74
N GLU A 73 -7.87 -10.13 12.26
CA GLU A 73 -6.66 -10.07 13.09
C GLU A 73 -5.46 -9.49 12.35
N GLY A 74 -5.30 -9.85 11.07
CA GLY A 74 -4.23 -9.30 10.22
C GLY A 74 -4.28 -7.78 10.05
N PHE A 75 -5.44 -7.15 10.29
CA PHE A 75 -5.63 -5.70 10.18
C PHE A 75 -4.66 -4.91 11.07
N PHE A 76 -4.45 -5.36 12.31
CA PHE A 76 -3.74 -4.55 13.32
C PHE A 76 -2.26 -4.38 12.97
N GLY A 77 -1.61 -5.47 12.55
CA GLY A 77 -0.24 -5.44 12.05
C GLY A 77 -0.13 -4.56 10.81
N LEU A 78 -1.04 -4.73 9.83
CA LEU A 78 -1.02 -3.93 8.60
C LEU A 78 -1.27 -2.44 8.84
N MET A 79 -2.19 -2.09 9.74
CA MET A 79 -2.55 -0.71 10.07
C MET A 79 -1.39 0.01 10.77
N GLY A 80 -0.70 -0.66 11.71
CA GLY A 80 0.52 -0.13 12.34
C GLY A 80 1.63 0.17 11.33
N ASN A 81 1.62 -0.52 10.19
CA ASN A 81 2.62 -0.42 9.13
C ASN A 81 2.12 0.33 7.87
N PHE A 82 0.96 0.98 7.94
CA PHE A 82 0.28 1.46 6.73
C PHE A 82 0.92 2.72 6.12
N SER A 83 1.66 2.53 5.04
CA SER A 83 2.32 3.59 4.28
C SER A 83 1.60 3.94 2.98
N SER A 84 1.67 5.22 2.58
CA SER A 84 1.28 5.64 1.24
C SER A 84 2.38 5.34 0.24
N ASN A 85 2.04 4.96 -0.99
CA ASN A 85 3.00 4.94 -2.09
C ASN A 85 3.43 6.37 -2.47
N VAL A 86 4.71 6.55 -2.81
CA VAL A 86 5.25 7.85 -3.24
C VAL A 86 4.79 8.18 -4.67
N LEU A 87 4.80 7.17 -5.55
CA LEU A 87 4.33 7.24 -6.92
C LEU A 87 3.20 6.21 -7.13
N PRO A 88 2.20 6.49 -7.98
CA PRO A 88 1.12 5.55 -8.29
C PRO A 88 1.61 4.14 -8.67
N GLN A 89 2.74 4.08 -9.38
CA GLN A 89 3.33 2.83 -9.87
C GLN A 89 4.05 2.02 -8.78
N HIS A 90 4.30 2.60 -7.61
CA HIS A 90 4.97 1.94 -6.48
C HIS A 90 4.00 1.22 -5.53
N GLY A 91 2.72 1.07 -5.90
CA GLY A 91 1.72 0.42 -5.06
C GLY A 91 2.09 -1.01 -4.65
N GLY A 92 2.77 -1.74 -5.53
CA GLY A 92 3.27 -3.09 -5.23
C GLY A 92 4.37 -3.10 -4.15
N GLN A 93 5.42 -2.29 -4.31
CA GLN A 93 6.49 -2.19 -3.31
C GLN A 93 5.98 -1.64 -1.97
N ALA A 94 5.05 -0.68 -2.00
CA ALA A 94 4.46 -0.14 -0.78
C ALA A 94 3.65 -1.21 -0.03
N SER A 95 2.82 -1.98 -0.77
CA SER A 95 2.06 -3.10 -0.19
C SER A 95 2.97 -4.17 0.40
N LEU A 96 4.07 -4.52 -0.28
CA LEU A 96 5.04 -5.47 0.23
C LEU A 96 5.76 -4.94 1.47
N SER A 97 6.14 -3.66 1.50
CA SER A 97 6.77 -3.04 2.69
C SER A 97 5.86 -3.12 3.91
N MET A 98 4.55 -2.85 3.73
CA MET A 98 3.56 -2.97 4.80
C MET A 98 3.54 -4.39 5.39
N VAL A 99 3.48 -5.40 4.53
CA VAL A 99 3.43 -6.81 4.95
C VAL A 99 4.73 -7.25 5.61
N LEU A 100 5.90 -6.92 5.04
CA LEU A 100 7.19 -7.33 5.60
C LEU A 100 7.44 -6.74 6.99
N ASN A 101 7.05 -5.48 7.21
CA ASN A 101 7.14 -4.86 8.54
C ASN A 101 6.09 -5.43 9.50
N SER A 102 4.88 -5.77 9.01
CA SER A 102 3.84 -6.42 9.80
C SER A 102 4.26 -7.82 10.29
N LEU A 103 5.00 -8.55 9.47
CA LEU A 103 5.62 -9.83 9.82
C LEU A 103 6.92 -9.69 10.64
N GLU A 104 7.29 -8.46 11.02
CA GLU A 104 8.52 -8.16 11.78
C GLU A 104 9.81 -8.72 11.14
N ILE A 105 9.84 -8.78 9.80
CA ILE A 105 11.01 -9.30 9.08
C ILE A 105 12.11 -8.23 9.09
N ASP A 106 13.31 -8.65 9.50
CA ASP A 106 14.49 -7.78 9.50
C ASP A 106 15.02 -7.58 8.06
N PRO A 107 15.04 -6.35 7.53
CA PRO A 107 15.59 -6.08 6.20
C PRO A 107 17.12 -6.28 6.12
N LYS A 108 17.80 -6.47 7.26
CA LYS A 108 19.27 -6.58 7.38
C LYS A 108 20.03 -5.41 6.74
N ARG A 109 19.33 -4.29 6.51
CA ARG A 109 19.81 -3.06 5.90
C ARG A 109 19.23 -1.89 6.68
N THR A 110 20.06 -0.87 6.91
CA THR A 110 19.62 0.37 7.54
C THR A 110 18.75 1.17 6.59
N TRP A 111 17.62 1.66 7.08
CA TRP A 111 16.73 2.59 6.38
C TRP A 111 17.09 4.04 6.69
N LYS A 112 17.13 4.42 7.98
CA LYS A 112 17.41 5.78 8.45
C LYS A 112 18.21 5.73 9.75
N GLY A 113 19.45 6.21 9.73
CA GLY A 113 20.35 6.07 10.89
C GLY A 113 20.52 4.60 11.28
N ALA A 114 20.34 4.28 12.56
CA ALA A 114 20.40 2.90 13.07
C ALA A 114 19.12 2.09 12.81
N TRP A 115 18.03 2.70 12.34
CA TRP A 115 16.75 2.02 12.15
C TRP A 115 16.78 1.12 10.92
N ARG A 116 16.32 -0.12 11.10
CA ARG A 116 16.13 -1.12 10.03
C ARG A 116 14.63 -1.31 9.83
N TRP A 117 14.14 -0.92 8.67
CA TRP A 117 12.70 -0.87 8.38
C TRP A 117 12.48 -0.95 6.88
N TYR A 118 11.50 -1.73 6.41
CA TYR A 118 11.20 -1.75 4.98
C TYR A 118 10.52 -0.46 4.54
N SER A 119 11.07 0.10 3.46
CA SER A 119 10.44 1.16 2.66
C SER A 119 10.45 0.75 1.19
N THR A 120 9.68 1.47 0.36
CA THR A 120 9.70 1.30 -1.10
C THR A 120 11.11 1.37 -1.70
N ASP A 121 11.99 2.17 -1.10
CA ASP A 121 13.35 2.42 -1.61
C ASP A 121 14.30 1.23 -1.39
N LEU A 122 14.03 0.41 -0.37
CA LEU A 122 14.79 -0.80 -0.09
C LEU A 122 14.36 -1.98 -0.97
N LEU A 123 13.18 -1.89 -1.59
CA LEU A 123 12.55 -2.94 -2.38
C LEU A 123 12.75 -2.72 -3.88
N GLN A 124 13.97 -3.03 -4.34
CA GLN A 124 14.34 -2.93 -5.75
C GLN A 124 13.87 -4.16 -6.52
N ALA A 125 12.85 -3.99 -7.38
CA ALA A 125 12.40 -5.03 -8.29
C ALA A 125 13.42 -5.25 -9.43
N CYS A 126 13.25 -6.34 -10.18
CA CYS A 126 14.15 -6.70 -11.28
C CYS A 126 14.02 -5.80 -12.52
N SER A 127 12.90 -5.09 -12.65
CA SER A 127 12.71 -4.10 -13.71
C SER A 127 13.54 -2.84 -13.47
N SER A 128 13.93 -2.18 -14.56
CA SER A 128 14.64 -0.90 -14.43
C SER A 128 13.73 0.16 -13.78
N PRO A 129 14.30 1.18 -13.10
CA PRO A 129 13.51 2.27 -12.52
C PRO A 129 12.55 2.92 -13.52
N ASN A 130 12.98 3.09 -14.78
CA ASN A 130 12.14 3.65 -15.85
C ASN A 130 10.94 2.73 -16.19
N GLN A 131 11.14 1.41 -16.19
CA GLN A 131 10.04 0.46 -16.42
C GLN A 131 9.04 0.47 -15.26
N ILE A 132 9.53 0.54 -14.02
CA ILE A 132 8.66 0.63 -12.84
C ILE A 132 7.89 1.95 -12.86
N GLN A 133 8.54 3.08 -13.14
CA GLN A 133 7.87 4.39 -13.21
C GLN A 133 6.81 4.48 -14.31
N THR A 134 6.95 3.72 -15.39
CA THR A 134 6.00 3.75 -16.52
C THR A 134 4.81 2.82 -16.32
N ARG A 135 5.03 1.57 -15.87
CA ARG A 135 3.96 0.56 -15.79
C ARG A 135 3.72 -0.04 -14.39
N GLY A 136 4.54 0.30 -13.40
CA GLY A 136 4.57 -0.39 -12.11
C GLY A 136 5.13 -1.81 -12.22
N ILE A 137 5.14 -2.53 -11.10
CA ILE A 137 5.59 -3.94 -11.07
C ILE A 137 4.47 -4.89 -11.51
N THR A 138 4.84 -5.95 -12.22
CA THR A 138 3.89 -7.02 -12.62
C THR A 138 3.61 -7.99 -11.47
N PHE A 139 2.63 -8.87 -11.66
CA PHE A 139 2.37 -10.00 -10.76
C PHE A 139 3.62 -10.86 -10.53
N THR A 140 4.31 -11.26 -11.60
CA THR A 140 5.53 -12.08 -11.52
C THR A 140 6.70 -11.33 -10.88
N GLU A 141 6.81 -10.02 -11.11
CA GLU A 141 7.86 -9.20 -10.50
C GLU A 141 7.62 -8.99 -9.00
N PHE A 142 6.37 -8.81 -8.58
CA PHE A 142 6.01 -8.77 -7.16
C PHE A 142 6.41 -10.07 -6.47
N ALA A 143 6.00 -11.20 -7.05
CA ALA A 143 6.36 -12.55 -6.61
C ALA A 143 7.87 -12.75 -6.43
N CYS A 144 8.64 -12.41 -7.46
CA CYS A 144 10.09 -12.49 -7.47
C CYS A 144 10.72 -11.61 -6.39
N LEU A 145 10.24 -10.37 -6.24
CA LEU A 145 10.72 -9.44 -5.22
C LEU A 145 10.42 -9.93 -3.80
N ALA A 146 9.20 -10.41 -3.54
CA ALA A 146 8.76 -10.87 -2.23
C ALA A 146 9.55 -12.11 -1.75
N ARG A 147 9.90 -13.03 -2.67
CA ARG A 147 10.71 -14.23 -2.36
C ARG A 147 12.11 -13.92 -1.80
N ASN A 148 12.66 -12.74 -2.08
CA ASN A 148 13.95 -12.33 -1.52
C ASN A 148 13.86 -11.98 -0.02
N HIS A 149 12.65 -11.93 0.56
CA HIS A 149 12.40 -11.41 1.89
C HIS A 149 11.56 -12.34 2.76
N CYS A 150 10.64 -13.10 2.17
CA CYS A 150 9.65 -13.90 2.90
C CYS A 150 9.25 -15.16 2.11
N GLN A 151 8.50 -16.06 2.76
CA GLN A 151 7.85 -17.16 2.06
C GLN A 151 6.69 -16.63 1.23
N VAL A 152 6.58 -17.11 -0.01
CA VAL A 152 5.56 -16.66 -0.98
C VAL A 152 4.90 -17.86 -1.65
N THR A 153 3.58 -17.92 -1.57
CA THR A 153 2.75 -18.83 -2.39
C THR A 153 1.82 -18.00 -3.28
N GLU A 154 1.87 -18.21 -4.58
CA GLU A 154 1.06 -17.47 -5.55
C GLU A 154 -0.14 -18.27 -6.04
N HIS A 155 -1.24 -17.56 -6.25
CA HIS A 155 -2.46 -18.14 -6.79
C HIS A 155 -3.01 -17.25 -7.90
N LYS A 156 -3.46 -17.90 -8.98
CA LYS A 156 -4.17 -17.28 -10.09
C LYS A 156 -5.60 -17.82 -10.17
N PRO A 157 -6.59 -17.00 -10.56
CA PRO A 157 -7.96 -17.46 -10.72
C PRO A 157 -8.14 -18.59 -11.75
N SER A 158 -7.26 -18.69 -12.76
CA SER A 158 -7.25 -19.82 -13.72
C SER A 158 -6.94 -21.18 -13.09
N SER A 159 -6.20 -21.22 -11.98
CA SER A 159 -5.73 -22.47 -11.37
C SER A 159 -6.22 -22.69 -9.94
N THR A 160 -6.93 -21.72 -9.35
CA THR A 160 -7.40 -21.79 -7.97
C THR A 160 -8.89 -21.49 -7.92
N ALA A 161 -9.71 -22.40 -7.41
CA ALA A 161 -11.16 -22.19 -7.35
C ALA A 161 -11.55 -21.02 -6.41
N TYR A 162 -12.72 -20.42 -6.68
CA TYR A 162 -13.23 -19.32 -5.85
C TYR A 162 -13.44 -19.73 -4.38
N SER A 163 -13.91 -20.96 -4.12
CA SER A 163 -14.04 -21.48 -2.75
C SER A 163 -12.69 -21.54 -2.02
N THR A 164 -11.64 -22.00 -2.69
CA THR A 164 -10.27 -22.02 -2.16
C THR A 164 -9.77 -20.61 -1.88
N PHE A 165 -10.09 -19.63 -2.73
CA PHE A 165 -9.77 -18.23 -2.46
C PHE A 165 -10.45 -17.71 -1.19
N LEU A 166 -11.71 -18.05 -0.93
CA LEU A 166 -12.41 -17.70 0.31
C LEU A 166 -11.78 -18.36 1.55
N SER A 167 -11.36 -19.63 1.43
CA SER A 167 -10.61 -20.32 2.49
C SER A 167 -9.32 -19.58 2.82
N HIS A 168 -8.51 -19.24 1.81
CA HIS A 168 -7.27 -18.49 2.01
C HIS A 168 -7.50 -17.09 2.58
N LEU A 169 -8.59 -16.39 2.18
CA LEU A 169 -8.97 -15.12 2.79
C LEU A 169 -9.23 -15.28 4.29
N THR A 170 -10.00 -16.30 4.66
CA THR A 170 -10.31 -16.60 6.06
C THR A 170 -9.03 -16.89 6.83
N GLU A 171 -8.22 -17.83 6.37
CA GLU A 171 -6.96 -18.25 7.02
C GLU A 171 -5.99 -17.06 7.23
N THR A 172 -5.76 -16.26 6.20
CA THR A 172 -4.81 -15.13 6.28
C THR A 172 -5.34 -13.93 7.05
N THR A 173 -6.66 -13.75 7.15
CA THR A 173 -7.23 -12.64 7.92
C THR A 173 -7.46 -12.98 9.38
N SER A 174 -7.49 -14.28 9.72
CA SER A 174 -7.57 -14.78 11.09
C SER A 174 -6.23 -14.91 11.81
N SER A 175 -5.11 -14.56 11.16
CA SER A 175 -3.77 -14.68 11.73
C SER A 175 -2.96 -13.40 11.54
N ALA A 176 -2.00 -13.18 12.45
CA ALA A 176 -0.96 -12.15 12.31
C ALA A 176 0.35 -12.70 11.71
N GLU A 177 0.47 -14.02 11.55
CA GLU A 177 1.69 -14.70 11.08
C GLU A 177 1.78 -14.78 9.55
N SER A 178 0.68 -14.48 8.87
CA SER A 178 0.62 -14.46 7.41
C SER A 178 -0.30 -13.34 6.94
N HIS A 179 -0.05 -12.87 5.71
CA HIS A 179 -0.88 -11.86 5.08
C HIS A 179 -1.14 -12.21 3.62
N MET A 180 -2.32 -11.83 3.14
CA MET A 180 -2.64 -11.88 1.73
C MET A 180 -2.40 -10.51 1.08
N VAL A 181 -1.72 -10.50 -0.07
CA VAL A 181 -1.67 -9.35 -0.98
C VAL A 181 -2.37 -9.73 -2.27
N VAL A 182 -3.31 -8.91 -2.71
CA VAL A 182 -4.01 -9.10 -3.99
C VAL A 182 -3.43 -8.18 -5.06
N SER A 183 -3.35 -8.68 -6.28
CA SER A 183 -3.08 -7.92 -7.50
C SER A 183 -4.33 -7.96 -8.37
N PHE A 184 -4.92 -6.81 -8.69
CA PHE A 184 -6.23 -6.74 -9.34
C PHE A 184 -6.29 -5.63 -10.40
N SER A 185 -7.23 -5.76 -11.33
CA SER A 185 -7.56 -4.70 -12.28
C SER A 185 -8.35 -3.59 -11.59
N ARG A 186 -7.80 -2.37 -11.55
CA ARG A 186 -8.55 -1.20 -11.05
C ARG A 186 -9.81 -0.96 -11.88
N LYS A 187 -9.73 -1.14 -13.20
CA LYS A 187 -10.86 -1.02 -14.13
C LYS A 187 -12.01 -1.97 -13.76
N ALA A 188 -11.72 -3.23 -13.43
CA ALA A 188 -12.74 -4.19 -13.02
C ALA A 188 -13.44 -3.80 -11.71
N LEU A 189 -12.75 -3.08 -10.82
CA LEU A 189 -13.34 -2.45 -9.63
C LEU A 189 -13.96 -1.08 -9.94
N GLY A 190 -14.07 -0.68 -11.22
CA GLY A 190 -14.55 0.63 -11.65
C GLY A 190 -13.66 1.81 -11.18
N GLN A 191 -12.47 1.53 -10.67
CA GLN A 191 -11.47 2.51 -10.30
C GLN A 191 -10.73 2.96 -11.56
N THR A 192 -10.98 4.18 -12.00
CA THR A 192 -10.36 4.76 -13.21
C THR A 192 -9.14 5.60 -12.84
N SER A 193 -8.07 4.96 -12.33
CA SER A 193 -6.78 5.65 -12.19
C SER A 193 -6.16 5.87 -13.57
N LEU A 194 -5.76 7.10 -13.87
CA LEU A 194 -5.05 7.42 -15.11
C LEU A 194 -3.60 6.91 -15.12
N LYS A 195 -3.06 6.49 -13.97
CA LYS A 195 -1.61 6.32 -13.77
C LYS A 195 -1.17 4.87 -13.53
N ALA A 196 -2.01 4.05 -12.89
CA ALA A 196 -1.73 2.63 -12.66
C ALA A 196 -2.98 1.77 -12.89
N LYS A 197 -2.91 0.86 -13.88
CA LYS A 197 -4.03 -0.04 -14.23
C LYS A 197 -4.17 -1.22 -13.26
N THR A 198 -3.03 -1.70 -12.75
CA THR A 198 -2.97 -2.79 -11.77
C THR A 198 -2.85 -2.21 -10.37
N GLY A 199 -3.77 -2.61 -9.48
CA GLY A 199 -3.70 -2.32 -8.05
C GLY A 199 -2.99 -3.46 -7.31
N PHE A 200 -2.29 -3.09 -6.24
CA PHE A 200 -1.81 -4.03 -5.22
C PHE A 200 -2.30 -3.53 -3.87
N ALA A 201 -2.86 -4.43 -3.06
CA ALA A 201 -3.32 -4.09 -1.72
C ALA A 201 -3.21 -5.32 -0.79
N PRO A 202 -2.70 -5.16 0.43
CA PRO A 202 -2.90 -6.13 1.49
C PRO A 202 -4.38 -6.25 1.86
N ILE A 203 -4.80 -7.44 2.27
CA ILE A 203 -6.13 -7.69 2.79
C ILE A 203 -6.13 -7.44 4.29
N GLY A 204 -6.91 -6.45 4.72
CA GLY A 204 -7.06 -6.10 6.14
C GLY A 204 -8.05 -6.98 6.89
N GLY A 205 -9.00 -7.59 6.19
CA GLY A 205 -10.04 -8.42 6.82
C GLY A 205 -11.01 -8.98 5.80
N TYR A 206 -11.70 -10.05 6.20
CA TYR A 206 -12.75 -10.69 5.44
C TYR A 206 -14.00 -10.78 6.30
N ASN A 207 -15.14 -10.32 5.79
CA ASN A 207 -16.43 -10.49 6.41
C ASN A 207 -17.18 -11.61 5.67
N PRO A 208 -17.28 -12.82 6.26
CA PRO A 208 -17.93 -13.96 5.61
C PRO A 208 -19.46 -13.81 5.54
N LEU A 209 -20.09 -13.10 6.49
CA LEU A 209 -21.55 -12.89 6.51
C LEU A 209 -22.04 -12.09 5.30
N GLN A 210 -21.26 -11.07 4.94
CA GLN A 210 -21.60 -10.12 3.87
C GLN A 210 -20.81 -10.40 2.58
N ASN A 211 -19.91 -11.39 2.63
CA ASN A 211 -18.94 -11.73 1.60
C ASN A 211 -18.12 -10.51 1.11
N LYS A 212 -17.63 -9.71 2.06
CA LYS A 212 -16.87 -8.47 1.79
C LYS A 212 -15.41 -8.61 2.20
N VAL A 213 -14.51 -8.04 1.41
CA VAL A 213 -13.06 -8.06 1.63
C VAL A 213 -12.56 -6.63 1.79
N LEU A 214 -11.77 -6.36 2.83
CA LEU A 214 -11.16 -5.05 3.10
C LEU A 214 -9.83 -4.91 2.37
N LEU A 215 -9.79 -4.05 1.36
CA LEU A 215 -8.58 -3.67 0.64
C LEU A 215 -7.87 -2.50 1.32
N MET A 216 -6.64 -2.73 1.77
CA MET A 216 -5.78 -1.70 2.37
C MET A 216 -4.84 -1.08 1.33
N ASP A 217 -5.41 -0.38 0.34
CA ASP A 217 -4.65 0.17 -0.79
C ASP A 217 -3.66 1.26 -0.35
N SER A 218 -2.38 1.09 -0.73
CA SER A 218 -1.32 2.07 -0.47
C SER A 218 -1.46 3.36 -1.29
N SER A 219 -2.33 3.39 -2.31
CA SER A 219 -2.64 4.55 -3.16
C SER A 219 -3.57 5.57 -2.47
N ARG A 220 -3.24 5.94 -1.22
CA ARG A 220 -4.12 6.67 -0.28
C ARG A 220 -4.52 8.08 -0.72
N SER A 221 -3.75 8.68 -1.62
CA SER A 221 -4.10 9.96 -2.26
C SER A 221 -5.22 9.81 -3.29
N GLU A 222 -5.36 8.63 -3.90
CA GLU A 222 -6.37 8.34 -4.93
C GLU A 222 -7.57 7.59 -4.35
N TYR A 223 -7.32 6.56 -3.52
CA TYR A 223 -8.34 5.64 -3.00
C TYR A 223 -8.22 5.49 -1.49
N PRO A 224 -9.33 5.54 -0.73
CA PRO A 224 -9.32 5.12 0.68
C PRO A 224 -9.24 3.59 0.79
N CYS A 225 -9.11 3.07 2.01
CA CYS A 225 -9.45 1.66 2.25
C CYS A 225 -10.92 1.42 1.95
N VAL A 226 -11.21 0.29 1.32
CA VAL A 226 -12.55 -0.03 0.84
C VAL A 226 -12.88 -1.50 1.08
N TRP A 227 -14.16 -1.75 1.34
CA TRP A 227 -14.76 -3.07 1.26
C TRP A 227 -15.29 -3.31 -0.15
N VAL A 228 -15.00 -4.49 -0.69
CA VAL A 228 -15.48 -4.95 -2.00
C VAL A 228 -16.07 -6.35 -1.88
N ASP A 229 -17.01 -6.72 -2.75
CA ASP A 229 -17.47 -8.11 -2.85
C ASP A 229 -16.31 -9.05 -3.19
N ALA A 230 -16.16 -10.15 -2.44
CA ALA A 230 -15.09 -11.11 -2.68
C ALA A 230 -15.16 -11.70 -4.11
N ALA A 231 -16.38 -11.94 -4.63
CA ALA A 231 -16.60 -12.40 -6.00
C ALA A 231 -16.22 -11.34 -7.05
N LEU A 232 -16.42 -10.05 -6.75
CA LEU A 232 -15.98 -8.97 -7.63
C LEU A 232 -14.45 -8.89 -7.65
N LEU A 233 -13.81 -8.94 -6.47
CA LEU A 233 -12.35 -8.95 -6.36
C LEU A 233 -11.73 -10.15 -7.09
N TYR A 234 -12.30 -11.34 -6.92
CA TYR A 234 -11.84 -12.55 -7.61
C TYR A 234 -11.90 -12.39 -9.14
N ARG A 235 -12.99 -11.85 -9.69
CA ARG A 235 -13.09 -11.53 -11.12
C ARG A 235 -12.11 -10.44 -11.55
N ALA A 236 -11.87 -9.44 -10.71
CA ALA A 236 -10.89 -8.38 -11.00
C ALA A 236 -9.44 -8.88 -11.06
N MET A 237 -9.12 -9.98 -10.35
CA MET A 237 -7.83 -10.67 -10.47
C MET A 237 -7.73 -11.49 -11.76
N ALA A 238 -8.86 -12.02 -12.25
CA ALA A 238 -8.92 -12.87 -13.43
C ALA A 238 -8.84 -12.08 -14.75
N GLU A 239 -9.03 -10.76 -14.74
CA GLU A 239 -8.86 -9.94 -15.94
C GLU A 239 -7.40 -10.00 -16.41
N VAL A 240 -7.19 -10.48 -17.64
CA VAL A 240 -5.87 -10.59 -18.26
C VAL A 240 -5.30 -9.19 -18.51
N ASP A 241 -4.05 -8.96 -18.08
CA ASP A 241 -3.34 -7.74 -18.44
C ASP A 241 -2.97 -7.81 -19.94
N PRO A 242 -3.50 -6.91 -20.80
CA PRO A 242 -3.26 -6.98 -22.24
C PRO A 242 -1.78 -6.83 -22.62
N LEU A 243 -0.98 -6.14 -21.79
CA LEU A 243 0.45 -5.94 -22.06
C LEU A 243 1.27 -7.18 -21.72
N LEU A 244 0.84 -7.94 -20.71
CA LEU A 244 1.59 -9.09 -20.18
C LEU A 244 1.02 -10.43 -20.64
N GLN A 245 -0.17 -10.43 -21.23
CA GLN A 245 -0.91 -11.63 -21.62
C GLN A 245 -1.01 -12.65 -20.46
N SER A 246 -1.15 -12.13 -19.24
CA SER A 246 -1.24 -12.93 -18.03
C SER A 246 -2.29 -12.37 -17.09
N GLU A 247 -2.96 -13.27 -16.38
CA GLU A 247 -3.82 -12.93 -15.26
C GLU A 247 -3.02 -12.32 -14.11
N ARG A 248 -3.74 -11.62 -13.23
CA ARG A 248 -3.24 -11.24 -11.91
C ARG A 248 -3.58 -12.36 -10.93
N GLY A 249 -3.79 -12.03 -9.67
CA GLY A 249 -4.00 -13.05 -8.64
C GLY A 249 -3.68 -12.53 -7.26
N TYR A 250 -3.31 -13.42 -6.37
CA TYR A 250 -2.96 -13.09 -5.00
C TYR A 250 -1.75 -13.88 -4.51
N PHE A 251 -1.16 -13.38 -3.43
CA PHE A 251 0.01 -13.93 -2.78
C PHE A 251 -0.32 -14.19 -1.32
N LEU A 252 0.02 -15.37 -0.82
CA LEU A 252 0.09 -15.67 0.60
C LEU A 252 1.54 -15.45 1.04
N LEU A 253 1.73 -14.53 1.99
CA LEU A 253 3.04 -14.11 2.47
C LEU A 253 3.16 -14.46 3.94
N ALA A 254 4.23 -15.15 4.31
CA ALA A 254 4.51 -15.52 5.69
C ALA A 254 6.00 -15.40 5.98
N GLN A 255 6.37 -15.36 7.26
CA GLN A 255 7.78 -15.42 7.64
C GLN A 255 8.37 -16.76 7.17
N GLY A 256 9.47 -16.70 6.44
CA GLY A 256 10.23 -17.88 6.00
C GLY A 256 11.69 -17.77 6.43
N GLN A 257 12.45 -18.87 6.35
CA GLN A 257 13.90 -18.76 6.41
C GLN A 257 14.35 -17.88 5.24
N GLN A 258 15.14 -16.83 5.51
CA GLN A 258 15.74 -16.03 4.44
C GLN A 258 16.68 -16.94 3.65
N LEU A 259 16.20 -17.44 2.52
CA LEU A 259 17.00 -18.20 1.58
C LEU A 259 18.06 -17.26 1.00
N GLU A 260 19.33 -17.62 1.12
CA GLU A 260 20.45 -16.86 0.52
C GLU A 260 20.38 -16.84 -1.01
N THR A 261 19.56 -17.72 -1.60
CA THR A 261 19.22 -17.70 -3.02
C THR A 261 18.33 -16.49 -3.32
N ARG A 262 18.99 -15.38 -3.63
CA ARG A 262 18.37 -14.27 -4.36
C ARG A 262 17.69 -14.85 -5.59
N CYS A 263 16.45 -14.43 -5.87
CA CYS A 263 15.92 -14.61 -7.22
C CYS A 263 16.90 -13.95 -8.19
N THR A 264 17.66 -14.75 -8.92
CA THR A 264 18.60 -14.27 -9.93
C THR A 264 17.78 -13.84 -11.14
N CYS A 265 17.28 -12.61 -11.10
CA CYS A 265 16.81 -11.99 -12.31
C CYS A 265 18.01 -11.83 -13.25
N PRO A 266 17.91 -12.31 -14.50
CA PRO A 266 18.99 -12.13 -15.46
C PRO A 266 19.24 -10.63 -15.59
N LYS A 267 20.42 -10.18 -15.15
CA LYS A 267 20.90 -8.83 -15.42
C LYS A 267 20.97 -8.74 -16.94
N LYS A 268 20.02 -8.05 -17.56
CA LYS A 268 20.18 -7.64 -18.95
C LYS A 268 21.33 -6.63 -18.95
N PHE A 269 22.49 -7.08 -19.39
CA PHE A 269 23.60 -6.23 -19.80
C PHE A 269 23.18 -5.39 -21.01
#